data_AF-A0A6B2LEJ8-F1
#
_entry.id   AF-A0A6B2LEJ8-F1
#
_cell.length_a   1.000
_cell.length_b   1.000
_cell.length_c   1.000
_cell.angle_alpha   90.00
_cell.angle_beta   90.00
_cell.angle_gamma   90.00
#
_symmetry.space_group_name_H-M   'P 1'
#
loop_
_entity.id
_entity.type
_entity.pdbx_description
1 polymer ?
#
loop_
_entity_poly.entity_id
_entity_poly.type
_entity_poly.pdbx_seq_one_letter_code
_entity_poly.pdbx_strand_id
1 'polypeptide(L)'
;MKRVKGNKGLFRMLDARQLGLKLLANVTYGYTSASFSGRMPCVDIADSIVQTGRDTLEKAIRLVNSTTKWGAEVVYGDTDSMFVLVKGASRERAFEVGQEIADAVTAMNPPPVKLQLEKVYHPSILVSKKRYVGYKYESKHETQPVFEAKGIETVRRDSCPAVAKILRKSVEIMFKTKDISVLKDYLQKQWKKIHLGKVSLEDFVFRKEVKLGTYAVGKVIPPAALVSTKMLHQDPRAEPTFVMIITLFNYINMFPM
;
A
#
# COMPACT_ATOMS: atom_id res chain seq x y z
N MET A 1 -3.42 -22.48 -2.44
CA MET A 1 -4.32 -21.33 -2.67
C MET A 1 -4.82 -21.17 -4.10
N LYS A 2 -3.99 -21.29 -5.16
CA LYS A 2 -4.45 -21.18 -6.56
C LYS A 2 -5.57 -22.18 -6.95
N ARG A 3 -5.60 -23.36 -6.30
CA ARG A 3 -6.62 -24.42 -6.49
C ARG A 3 -7.98 -24.14 -5.84
N VAL A 4 -8.11 -23.09 -5.02
CA VAL A 4 -9.31 -22.83 -4.19
C VAL A 4 -9.96 -21.48 -4.53
N LYS A 5 -9.63 -20.86 -5.67
CA LYS A 5 -10.16 -19.54 -6.07
C LYS A 5 -11.70 -19.50 -6.14
N GLY A 6 -12.37 -20.63 -6.36
CA GLY A 6 -13.84 -20.71 -6.43
C GLY A 6 -14.56 -20.60 -5.08
N ASN A 7 -13.93 -21.00 -3.97
CA ASN A 7 -14.56 -20.94 -2.64
C ASN A 7 -13.98 -19.78 -1.81
N LYS A 8 -14.70 -18.66 -1.79
CA LYS A 8 -14.27 -17.42 -1.09
C LYS A 8 -14.04 -17.62 0.41
N GLY A 9 -14.87 -18.44 1.06
CA GLY A 9 -14.75 -18.70 2.51
C GLY A 9 -13.48 -19.47 2.83
N LEU A 10 -13.25 -20.58 2.13
CA LEU A 10 -12.05 -21.40 2.30
C LEU A 10 -10.79 -20.63 1.90
N PHE A 11 -10.84 -19.82 0.83
CA PHE A 11 -9.72 -18.96 0.43
C PHE A 11 -9.33 -17.99 1.55
N ARG A 12 -10.30 -17.29 2.16
CA ARG A 12 -10.06 -16.36 3.28
C ARG A 12 -9.41 -17.04 4.47
N MET A 13 -9.89 -18.23 4.84
CA MET A 13 -9.33 -18.99 5.96
C MET A 13 -7.88 -19.42 5.70
N LEU A 14 -7.59 -19.94 4.50
CA LEU A 14 -6.22 -20.33 4.13
C LEU A 14 -5.28 -19.12 4.00
N ASP A 15 -5.79 -18.00 3.51
CA ASP A 15 -5.05 -16.74 3.43
C ASP A 15 -4.69 -16.23 4.83
N ALA A 16 -5.64 -16.24 5.78
CA ALA A 16 -5.37 -15.89 7.18
C ALA A 16 -4.33 -16.82 7.82
N ARG A 17 -4.41 -18.13 7.57
CA ARG A 17 -3.44 -19.12 8.10
C ARG A 17 -2.03 -18.87 7.55
N GLN A 18 -1.86 -18.64 6.25
CA GLN A 18 -0.53 -18.34 5.71
C GLN A 18 0.02 -17.01 6.24
N LEU A 19 -0.84 -16.00 6.46
CA LEU A 19 -0.44 -14.70 6.98
C LEU A 19 0.03 -14.83 8.42
N GLY A 20 -0.64 -15.66 9.22
CA GLY A 20 -0.22 -16.00 10.58
C GLY A 20 1.16 -16.67 10.61
N LEU A 21 1.39 -17.67 9.75
CA LEU A 21 2.70 -18.33 9.64
C LEU A 21 3.80 -17.37 9.18
N LYS A 22 3.49 -16.49 8.22
CA LYS A 22 4.41 -15.43 7.78
C LYS A 22 4.74 -14.48 8.92
N LEU A 23 3.73 -14.06 9.70
CA LEU A 23 3.94 -13.16 10.84
C LEU A 23 4.81 -13.82 11.91
N LEU A 24 4.60 -15.11 12.21
CA LEU A 24 5.44 -15.86 13.14
C LEU A 24 6.90 -15.86 12.68
N ALA A 25 7.17 -16.18 11.40
CA ALA A 25 8.53 -16.15 10.86
C ALA A 25 9.17 -14.75 10.95
N ASN A 26 8.41 -13.69 10.62
CA ASN A 26 8.88 -12.31 10.70
C ASN A 26 9.17 -11.87 12.14
N VAL A 27 8.34 -12.28 13.10
CA VAL A 27 8.53 -11.97 14.52
C VAL A 27 9.71 -12.73 15.10
N THR A 28 9.97 -13.97 14.66
CA THR A 28 11.17 -14.73 15.06
C THR A 28 12.46 -13.97 14.70
N TYR A 29 12.53 -13.42 13.48
CA TYR A 29 13.63 -12.52 13.11
C TYR A 29 13.60 -11.23 13.95
N GLY A 30 12.45 -10.56 14.07
CA GLY A 30 12.35 -9.31 14.84
C GLY A 30 12.70 -9.45 16.33
N TYR A 31 12.59 -10.66 16.89
CA TYR A 31 12.99 -10.95 18.26
C TYR A 31 14.49 -10.80 18.49
N THR A 32 15.34 -11.05 17.47
CA THR A 32 16.80 -10.92 17.61
C THR A 32 17.22 -9.48 17.86
N SER A 33 16.47 -8.47 17.39
CA SER A 33 16.73 -7.05 17.63
C SER A 33 15.86 -6.40 18.73
N ALA A 34 15.14 -7.19 19.53
CA ALA A 34 14.20 -6.69 20.53
C ALA A 34 14.90 -6.14 21.80
N SER A 35 15.71 -5.08 21.67
CA SER A 35 16.55 -4.58 22.78
C SER A 35 15.79 -3.87 23.91
N PHE A 36 14.58 -3.37 23.67
CA PHE A 36 13.81 -2.64 24.70
C PHE A 36 13.05 -3.57 25.67
N SER A 37 12.44 -4.65 25.16
CA SER A 37 11.57 -5.55 25.94
C SER A 37 11.83 -7.03 25.71
N GLY A 38 12.84 -7.38 24.91
CA GLY A 38 13.20 -8.77 24.62
C GLY A 38 13.96 -9.40 25.79
N ARG A 39 13.81 -10.72 25.94
CA ARG A 39 14.47 -11.47 27.02
C ARG A 39 15.87 -11.98 26.62
N MET A 40 16.15 -12.07 25.32
CA MET A 40 17.42 -12.56 24.77
C MET A 40 17.70 -11.95 23.39
N PRO A 41 17.96 -10.63 23.31
CA PRO A 41 18.30 -9.98 22.04
C PRO A 41 19.75 -10.33 21.63
N CYS A 42 19.97 -10.47 20.33
CA CYS A 42 21.29 -10.60 19.70
C CYS A 42 21.30 -9.74 18.43
N VAL A 43 21.77 -8.49 18.60
CA VAL A 43 21.73 -7.46 17.55
C VAL A 43 22.62 -7.84 16.37
N ASP A 44 23.77 -8.48 16.62
CA ASP A 44 24.70 -8.90 15.56
C ASP A 44 24.06 -9.86 14.55
N ILE A 45 23.18 -10.75 15.01
CA ILE A 45 22.39 -11.64 14.13
C ILE A 45 21.41 -10.82 13.30
N ALA A 46 20.70 -9.86 13.92
CA ALA A 46 19.75 -9.01 13.21
C ALA A 46 20.44 -8.20 12.11
N ASP A 47 21.57 -7.58 12.42
CA ASP A 47 22.34 -6.76 11.48
C ASP A 47 22.92 -7.60 10.35
N SER A 48 23.43 -8.79 10.66
CA SER A 48 23.92 -9.75 9.65
C SER A 48 22.80 -10.16 8.68
N ILE A 49 21.57 -10.38 9.17
CA ILE A 49 20.41 -10.71 8.34
C ILE A 49 20.04 -9.53 7.42
N VAL A 50 19.95 -8.31 7.96
CA VAL A 50 19.61 -7.10 7.19
C VAL A 50 20.66 -6.81 6.12
N GLN A 51 21.94 -6.89 6.48
CA GLN A 51 23.04 -6.66 5.55
C GLN A 51 23.06 -7.70 4.43
N THR A 52 22.89 -8.98 4.77
CA THR A 52 22.81 -10.06 3.77
C THR A 52 21.63 -9.86 2.82
N GLY A 53 20.46 -9.48 3.35
CA GLY A 53 19.28 -9.18 2.53
C GLY A 53 19.51 -8.02 1.56
N ARG A 54 20.16 -6.95 2.04
CA ARG A 54 20.53 -5.81 1.21
C ARG A 54 21.52 -6.21 0.11
N ASP A 55 22.58 -6.94 0.46
CA ASP A 55 23.59 -7.39 -0.49
C ASP A 55 22.98 -8.31 -1.56
N THR A 56 22.06 -9.20 -1.19
CA THR A 56 21.33 -10.06 -2.12
C THR A 56 20.49 -9.24 -3.10
N LEU A 57 19.77 -8.21 -2.62
CA LEU A 57 19.00 -7.33 -3.50
C LEU A 57 19.91 -6.53 -4.43
N GLU A 58 21.00 -5.95 -3.92
CA GLU A 58 21.94 -5.17 -4.72
C GLU A 58 22.61 -6.02 -5.80
N LYS A 59 23.00 -7.26 -5.49
CA LYS A 59 23.52 -8.23 -6.48
C LYS A 59 22.49 -8.53 -7.57
N ALA A 60 21.23 -8.72 -7.20
CA ALA A 60 20.16 -8.97 -8.16
C ALA A 60 19.92 -7.75 -9.07
N ILE A 61 19.95 -6.53 -8.53
CA ILE A 61 19.85 -5.29 -9.29
C ILE A 61 21.02 -5.15 -10.27
N ARG A 62 22.26 -5.42 -9.82
CA ARG A 62 23.44 -5.39 -10.68
C ARG A 62 23.34 -6.40 -11.82
N LEU A 63 22.83 -7.61 -11.56
CA LEU A 63 22.63 -8.64 -12.58
C LEU A 63 21.63 -8.16 -13.66
N VAL A 64 20.50 -7.60 -13.24
CA VAL A 64 19.48 -7.08 -14.18
C VAL A 64 20.06 -5.97 -15.04
N ASN A 65 20.71 -4.97 -14.43
CA ASN A 65 21.22 -3.81 -15.16
C ASN A 65 22.46 -4.13 -16.03
N SER A 66 23.25 -5.16 -15.71
CA SER A 66 24.42 -5.55 -16.51
C SER A 66 24.08 -6.47 -17.69
N THR A 67 22.94 -7.16 -17.64
CA THR A 67 22.55 -8.12 -18.67
C THR A 67 21.82 -7.44 -19.83
N THR A 68 22.58 -7.09 -20.87
CA THR A 68 22.06 -6.41 -22.08
C THR A 68 20.98 -7.20 -22.82
N LYS A 69 21.01 -8.53 -22.76
CA LYS A 69 20.02 -9.43 -23.39
C LYS A 69 18.57 -9.08 -23.01
N TRP A 70 18.33 -8.63 -21.78
CA TRP A 70 16.97 -8.37 -21.30
C TRP A 70 16.43 -6.99 -21.72
N GLY A 71 17.30 -6.05 -22.10
CA GLY A 71 16.89 -4.66 -22.41
C GLY A 71 16.11 -4.03 -21.25
N ALA A 72 16.50 -4.36 -20.03
CA ALA A 72 15.72 -4.12 -18.82
C ALA A 72 16.48 -3.22 -17.84
N GLU A 73 15.74 -2.40 -17.11
CA GLU A 73 16.30 -1.43 -16.15
C GLU A 73 15.53 -1.49 -14.83
N VAL A 74 16.23 -1.58 -13.70
CA VAL A 74 15.58 -1.50 -12.38
C VAL A 74 15.21 -0.05 -12.07
N VAL A 75 13.92 0.25 -11.92
CA VAL A 75 13.40 1.60 -11.67
C VAL A 75 12.98 1.84 -10.22
N TYR A 76 12.78 0.77 -9.45
CA TYR A 76 12.41 0.85 -8.03
C TYR A 76 12.85 -0.41 -7.30
N GLY A 77 13.22 -0.26 -6.02
CA GLY A 77 13.53 -1.37 -5.13
C GLY A 77 13.05 -1.05 -3.71
N ASP A 78 12.45 -2.04 -3.05
CA ASP A 78 11.97 -1.93 -1.67
C ASP A 78 12.25 -3.25 -0.95
N THR A 79 13.38 -3.27 -0.22
CA THR A 79 13.82 -4.32 0.72
C THR A 79 13.94 -5.74 0.13
N ASP A 80 12.84 -6.35 -0.28
CA ASP A 80 12.70 -7.70 -0.82
C ASP A 80 12.15 -7.73 -2.25
N SER A 81 11.85 -6.56 -2.83
CA SER A 81 11.25 -6.43 -4.16
C SER A 81 12.02 -5.44 -5.05
N MET A 82 12.00 -5.69 -6.35
CA MET A 82 12.53 -4.78 -7.38
C MET A 82 11.54 -4.68 -8.54
N PHE A 83 11.44 -3.50 -9.14
CA PHE A 83 10.60 -3.22 -10.28
C PHE A 83 11.50 -3.04 -11.48
N VAL A 84 11.28 -3.86 -12.49
CA VAL A 84 12.07 -3.89 -13.71
C VAL A 84 11.24 -3.32 -14.84
N LEU A 85 11.74 -2.26 -15.47
CA LEU A 85 11.17 -1.66 -16.66
C LEU A 85 11.76 -2.34 -17.90
N VAL A 86 10.89 -2.93 -18.73
CA VAL A 86 11.26 -3.46 -20.04
C VAL A 86 10.66 -2.53 -21.10
N LYS A 87 11.47 -1.61 -21.62
CA LYS A 87 11.00 -0.51 -22.49
C LYS A 87 10.47 -1.08 -23.82
N GLY A 88 9.28 -0.64 -24.22
CA GLY A 88 8.66 -1.04 -25.49
C GLY A 88 8.19 -2.50 -25.58
N ALA A 89 8.29 -3.29 -24.51
CA ALA A 89 7.85 -4.67 -24.52
C ALA A 89 6.33 -4.81 -24.39
N SER A 90 5.79 -5.85 -25.03
CA SER A 90 4.43 -6.32 -24.72
C SER A 90 4.39 -6.90 -23.30
N ARG A 91 3.19 -6.98 -22.74
CA ARG A 91 2.98 -7.59 -21.42
C ARG A 91 3.44 -9.05 -21.40
N GLU A 92 3.19 -9.79 -22.48
CA GLU A 92 3.56 -11.19 -22.63
C GLU A 92 5.09 -11.34 -22.60
N ARG A 93 5.82 -10.47 -23.31
CA ARG A 93 7.28 -10.41 -23.27
C ARG A 93 7.80 -9.99 -21.89
N ALA A 94 7.14 -9.06 -21.22
CA ALA A 94 7.50 -8.65 -19.86
C ALA A 94 7.41 -9.82 -18.86
N PHE A 95 6.42 -10.71 -18.99
CA PHE A 95 6.36 -11.93 -18.18
C PHE A 95 7.50 -12.91 -18.49
N GLU A 96 7.93 -13.02 -19.75
CA GLU A 96 9.07 -13.88 -20.12
C GLU A 96 10.38 -13.36 -19.54
N VAL A 97 10.66 -12.08 -19.77
CA VAL A 97 11.86 -11.43 -19.23
C VAL A 97 11.85 -11.49 -17.70
N GLY A 98 10.71 -11.24 -17.06
CA GLY A 98 10.57 -11.35 -15.61
C GLY A 98 10.85 -12.76 -15.09
N GLN A 99 10.46 -13.79 -15.84
CA GLN A 99 10.72 -15.19 -15.47
C GLN A 99 12.21 -15.54 -15.67
N GLU A 100 12.80 -15.14 -16.79
CA GLU A 100 14.25 -15.29 -17.04
C GLU A 100 15.09 -14.64 -15.93
N ILE A 101 14.72 -13.42 -15.50
CA ILE A 101 15.37 -12.71 -14.39
C ILE A 101 15.18 -13.48 -13.08
N ALA A 102 13.96 -13.93 -12.78
CA ALA A 102 13.67 -14.68 -11.55
C ALA A 102 14.50 -15.96 -11.45
N ASP A 103 14.63 -16.70 -12.54
CA ASP A 103 15.40 -17.95 -12.59
C ASP A 103 16.90 -17.68 -12.48
N ALA A 104 17.42 -16.67 -13.18
CA ALA A 104 18.83 -16.28 -13.11
C ALA A 104 19.23 -15.79 -11.70
N VAL A 105 18.42 -14.93 -11.08
CA VAL A 105 18.67 -14.48 -9.70
C VAL A 105 18.55 -15.64 -8.71
N THR A 106 17.60 -16.55 -8.89
CA THR A 106 17.47 -17.73 -8.03
C THR A 106 18.71 -18.63 -8.13
N ALA A 107 19.22 -18.89 -9.34
CA ALA A 107 20.41 -19.71 -9.54
C ALA A 107 21.69 -19.11 -8.93
N MET A 108 21.77 -17.79 -8.79
CA MET A 108 22.89 -17.09 -8.16
C MET A 108 22.90 -17.20 -6.62
N ASN A 109 21.79 -17.60 -6.00
CA ASN A 109 21.64 -17.61 -4.55
C ASN A 109 21.60 -19.05 -3.98
N PRO A 110 22.09 -19.27 -2.76
CA PRO A 110 22.03 -20.58 -2.13
C PRO A 110 20.59 -20.96 -1.77
N PRO A 111 20.23 -22.25 -1.79
CA PRO A 111 18.98 -22.72 -1.20
C PRO A 111 18.88 -22.26 0.27
N PRO A 112 17.71 -21.79 0.75
CA PRO A 112 16.39 -21.82 0.13
C PRO A 112 15.98 -20.53 -0.60
N VAL A 113 16.92 -19.62 -0.90
CA VAL A 113 16.60 -18.30 -1.47
C VAL A 113 16.09 -18.44 -2.90
N LYS A 114 14.89 -17.95 -3.15
CA LYS A 114 14.25 -17.98 -4.47
C LYS A 114 13.59 -16.64 -4.79
N LEU A 115 13.89 -16.08 -5.96
CA LEU A 115 13.16 -14.95 -6.50
C LEU A 115 11.94 -15.47 -7.27
N GLN A 116 10.78 -14.87 -7.04
CA GLN A 116 9.56 -15.24 -7.72
C GLN A 116 8.99 -14.03 -8.48
N LEU A 117 8.67 -14.22 -9.76
CA LEU A 117 7.85 -13.27 -10.49
C LEU A 117 6.41 -13.34 -9.96
N GLU A 118 5.97 -12.29 -9.27
CA GLU A 118 4.60 -12.23 -8.75
C GLU A 118 3.61 -11.69 -9.79
N LYS A 119 3.97 -10.60 -10.47
CA LYS A 119 3.05 -9.81 -11.28
C LYS A 119 3.77 -8.84 -12.22
N VAL A 120 3.07 -8.45 -13.27
CA VAL A 120 3.44 -7.36 -14.19
C VAL A 120 2.44 -6.23 -14.04
N TYR A 121 2.92 -4.99 -13.92
CA TYR A 121 2.06 -3.81 -13.97
C TYR A 121 1.99 -3.23 -15.37
N HIS A 122 0.79 -2.99 -15.89
CA HIS A 122 0.59 -2.33 -17.17
C HIS A 122 -0.80 -1.68 -17.29
N PRO A 123 -0.96 -0.35 -17.16
CA PRO A 123 0.04 0.66 -16.78
C PRO A 123 0.28 0.75 -15.26
N SER A 124 1.31 1.52 -14.87
CA SER A 124 1.60 1.92 -13.48
C SER A 124 2.12 3.34 -13.38
N ILE A 125 2.02 3.91 -12.18
CA ILE A 125 2.60 5.19 -11.76
C ILE A 125 3.37 4.96 -10.46
N LEU A 126 4.64 5.33 -10.47
CA LEU A 126 5.49 5.36 -9.28
C LEU A 126 5.58 6.82 -8.82
N VAL A 127 5.06 7.13 -7.63
CA VAL A 127 5.05 8.50 -7.10
C VAL A 127 6.26 8.74 -6.22
N SER A 128 6.50 7.85 -5.25
CA SER A 128 7.63 7.91 -4.33
C SER A 128 7.81 6.56 -3.63
N LYS A 129 8.81 6.44 -2.75
CA LYS A 129 9.02 5.23 -1.95
C LYS A 129 7.75 4.81 -1.23
N LYS A 130 7.35 3.55 -1.40
CA LYS A 130 6.11 2.96 -0.85
C LYS A 130 4.81 3.61 -1.34
N ARG A 131 4.85 4.42 -2.40
CA ARG A 131 3.67 5.10 -2.98
C ARG A 131 3.61 4.87 -4.50
N TYR A 132 2.80 3.90 -4.91
CA TYR A 132 2.62 3.54 -6.32
C TYR A 132 1.24 2.93 -6.58
N VAL A 133 0.82 2.98 -7.84
CA VAL A 133 -0.47 2.45 -8.29
C VAL A 133 -0.33 1.85 -9.68
N GLY A 134 -1.05 0.78 -9.96
CA GLY A 134 -1.02 0.15 -11.27
C GLY A 134 -2.11 -0.89 -11.46
N TYR A 135 -2.32 -1.24 -12.71
CA TYR A 135 -3.08 -2.44 -13.07
C TYR A 135 -2.12 -3.64 -13.08
N LYS A 136 -2.31 -4.54 -12.10
CA LYS A 136 -1.51 -5.76 -11.99
C LYS A 136 -2.14 -6.89 -12.81
N TYR A 137 -1.28 -7.71 -13.37
CA TYR A 137 -1.58 -9.00 -13.99
C TYR A 137 -0.72 -10.06 -13.31
N GLU A 138 -1.32 -11.16 -12.88
CA GLU A 138 -0.62 -12.27 -12.21
C GLU A 138 -0.24 -13.39 -13.20
N SER A 139 -0.79 -13.36 -14.41
CA SER A 139 -0.53 -14.35 -15.46
C SER A 139 -0.60 -13.71 -16.85
N LYS A 140 0.13 -14.30 -17.81
CA LYS A 140 0.08 -13.94 -19.24
C LYS A 140 -1.33 -14.03 -19.82
N HIS A 141 -2.13 -14.99 -19.35
CA HIS A 141 -3.47 -15.25 -19.87
C HIS A 141 -4.55 -14.36 -19.25
N GLU A 142 -4.20 -13.53 -18.26
CA GLU A 142 -5.16 -12.69 -17.58
C GLU A 142 -5.51 -11.46 -18.43
N THR A 143 -6.77 -11.36 -18.84
CA THR A 143 -7.26 -10.25 -19.67
C THR A 143 -7.69 -9.05 -18.83
N GLN A 144 -8.29 -9.32 -17.66
CA GLN A 144 -8.81 -8.29 -16.77
C GLN A 144 -7.76 -7.89 -15.71
N PRO A 145 -7.32 -6.63 -15.67
CA PRO A 145 -6.40 -6.18 -14.65
C PRO A 145 -7.04 -6.07 -13.27
N VAL A 146 -6.23 -6.23 -12.24
CA VAL A 146 -6.61 -5.85 -10.87
C VAL A 146 -5.97 -4.51 -10.52
N PHE A 147 -6.78 -3.54 -10.09
CA PHE A 147 -6.28 -2.27 -9.57
C PHE A 147 -5.57 -2.48 -8.24
N GLU A 148 -4.26 -2.25 -8.19
CA GLU A 148 -3.46 -2.29 -6.98
C GLU A 148 -2.88 -0.91 -6.68
N ALA A 149 -3.08 -0.46 -5.44
CA ALA A 149 -2.57 0.80 -4.93
C ALA A 149 -1.84 0.56 -3.61
N LYS A 150 -0.66 1.16 -3.46
CA LYS A 150 0.18 1.08 -2.26
C LYS A 150 0.52 2.49 -1.81
N GLY A 151 0.23 2.82 -0.54
CA GLY A 151 0.60 4.08 0.11
C GLY A 151 -0.03 5.37 -0.41
N ILE A 152 -0.81 5.31 -1.50
CA ILE A 152 -1.60 6.45 -2.00
C ILE A 152 -2.93 6.57 -1.25
N GLU A 153 -3.55 7.74 -1.37
CA GLU A 153 -4.74 8.17 -0.62
C GLU A 153 -5.95 7.26 -0.86
N THR A 154 -5.95 6.43 -1.91
CA THR A 154 -7.04 5.46 -2.16
C THR A 154 -7.12 4.33 -1.13
N VAL A 155 -6.01 4.02 -0.42
CA VAL A 155 -5.96 2.94 0.57
C VAL A 155 -5.71 3.42 1.99
N ARG A 156 -5.36 4.70 2.16
CA ARG A 156 -5.19 5.31 3.49
C ARG A 156 -6.56 5.63 4.10
N ARG A 157 -6.64 5.56 5.43
CA ARG A 157 -7.87 5.81 6.20
C ARG A 157 -7.87 7.17 6.92
N ASP A 158 -6.84 7.97 6.71
CA ASP A 158 -6.65 9.27 7.35
C ASP A 158 -7.37 10.43 6.65
N SER A 159 -7.80 10.23 5.40
CA SER A 159 -8.62 11.16 4.62
C SER A 159 -10.09 10.75 4.57
N CYS A 160 -10.96 11.66 4.11
CA CYS A 160 -12.36 11.34 3.89
C CYS A 160 -12.56 10.40 2.67
N PRO A 161 -13.63 9.58 2.66
CA PRO A 161 -13.93 8.66 1.55
C PRO A 161 -14.02 9.31 0.17
N ALA A 162 -14.46 10.58 0.08
CA ALA A 162 -14.53 11.33 -1.16
C ALA A 162 -13.18 11.39 -1.88
N VAL A 163 -12.09 11.65 -1.15
CA VAL A 163 -10.73 11.70 -1.71
C VAL A 163 -10.35 10.36 -2.32
N ALA A 164 -10.55 9.26 -1.60
CA ALA A 164 -10.23 7.92 -2.06
C ALA A 164 -11.04 7.54 -3.32
N LYS A 165 -12.35 7.84 -3.34
CA LYS A 165 -13.25 7.57 -4.46
C LYS A 165 -12.86 8.37 -5.71
N ILE A 166 -12.66 9.68 -5.56
CA ILE A 166 -12.32 10.58 -6.66
C ILE A 166 -10.94 10.24 -7.22
N LEU A 167 -9.93 10.02 -6.36
CA LEU A 167 -8.58 9.66 -6.79
C LEU A 167 -8.57 8.32 -7.52
N ARG A 168 -9.23 7.29 -6.96
CA ARG A 168 -9.32 5.98 -7.61
C ARG A 168 -9.92 6.11 -9.01
N LYS A 169 -11.06 6.80 -9.13
CA LYS A 169 -11.74 6.97 -10.41
C LYS A 169 -10.91 7.79 -11.40
N SER A 170 -10.17 8.79 -10.91
CA SER A 170 -9.23 9.58 -11.71
C SER A 170 -8.14 8.71 -12.33
N VAL A 171 -7.51 7.85 -11.52
CA VAL A 171 -6.48 6.92 -12.00
C VAL A 171 -7.08 5.89 -12.97
N GLU A 172 -8.28 5.37 -12.70
CA GLU A 172 -8.97 4.46 -13.62
C GLU A 172 -9.26 5.11 -14.98
N ILE A 173 -9.70 6.37 -15.00
CA ILE A 173 -9.91 7.14 -16.25
C ILE A 173 -8.58 7.28 -16.99
N MET A 174 -7.52 7.70 -16.28
CA MET A 174 -6.20 7.89 -16.86
C MET A 174 -5.65 6.59 -17.48
N PHE A 175 -5.79 5.45 -16.79
CA PHE A 175 -5.30 4.17 -17.28
C PHE A 175 -6.09 3.61 -18.46
N LYS A 176 -7.41 3.86 -18.51
CA LYS A 176 -8.28 3.36 -19.59
C LYS A 176 -8.23 4.22 -20.84
N THR A 177 -8.35 5.53 -20.67
CA THR A 177 -8.51 6.47 -21.79
C THR A 177 -7.19 7.03 -22.29
N LYS A 178 -6.18 7.15 -21.40
CA LYS A 178 -4.93 7.87 -21.65
C LYS A 178 -5.15 9.32 -22.12
N ASP A 179 -6.32 9.90 -21.84
CA ASP A 179 -6.69 11.26 -22.22
C ASP A 179 -6.90 12.15 -20.99
N ILE A 180 -6.08 13.19 -20.90
CA ILE A 180 -6.11 14.17 -19.80
C ILE A 180 -7.38 15.03 -19.87
N SER A 181 -7.96 15.24 -21.05
CA SER A 181 -9.16 16.05 -21.25
C SER A 181 -10.38 15.42 -20.56
N VAL A 182 -10.55 14.11 -20.71
CA VAL A 182 -11.61 13.34 -20.03
C VAL A 182 -11.44 13.39 -18.51
N LEU A 183 -10.19 13.27 -18.03
CA LEU A 183 -9.88 13.39 -16.60
C LEU A 183 -10.20 14.79 -16.06
N LYS A 184 -9.85 15.85 -16.80
CA LYS A 184 -10.12 17.24 -16.44
C LYS A 184 -11.62 17.49 -16.32
N ASP A 185 -12.41 17.07 -17.29
CA ASP A 185 -13.86 17.19 -17.26
C ASP A 185 -14.48 16.44 -16.06
N TYR A 186 -14.01 15.22 -15.79
CA TYR A 186 -14.43 14.46 -14.60
C TYR A 186 -14.18 15.23 -13.30
N LEU A 187 -12.96 15.76 -13.11
CA LEU A 187 -12.58 16.51 -11.92
C LEU A 187 -13.38 17.79 -11.76
N GLN A 188 -13.54 18.57 -12.84
CA GLN A 188 -14.36 19.79 -12.83
C GLN A 188 -15.81 19.50 -12.44
N LYS A 189 -16.38 18.38 -12.92
CA LYS A 189 -17.72 17.95 -12.51
C LYS A 189 -17.78 17.59 -11.03
N GLN A 190 -16.78 16.90 -10.48
CA GLN A 190 -16.75 16.59 -9.04
C GLN A 190 -16.64 17.87 -8.20
N TRP A 191 -15.77 18.80 -8.57
CA TRP A 191 -15.61 20.07 -7.85
C TRP A 191 -16.88 20.92 -7.89
N LYS A 192 -17.57 21.00 -9.04
CA LYS A 192 -18.88 21.67 -9.14
C LYS A 192 -19.92 21.05 -8.21
N LYS A 193 -19.99 19.72 -8.11
CA LYS A 193 -20.91 19.04 -7.19
C LYS A 193 -20.62 19.39 -5.72
N ILE A 194 -19.34 19.43 -5.35
CA ILE A 194 -18.90 19.79 -4.00
C ILE A 194 -19.28 21.23 -3.69
N HIS A 195 -18.99 22.16 -4.60
CA HIS A 195 -19.28 23.58 -4.40
C HIS A 195 -20.78 23.87 -4.30
N LEU A 196 -21.61 23.13 -5.05
CA LEU A 196 -23.07 23.22 -4.99
C LEU A 196 -23.70 22.44 -3.82
N GLY A 197 -22.92 21.79 -2.96
CA GLY A 197 -23.43 20.95 -1.87
C GLY A 197 -24.17 19.69 -2.32
N LYS A 198 -24.09 19.30 -3.60
CA LYS A 198 -24.76 18.11 -4.17
C LYS A 198 -23.92 16.85 -3.95
N VAL A 199 -23.56 16.57 -2.70
CA VAL A 199 -22.71 15.43 -2.30
C VAL A 199 -23.24 14.78 -1.02
N SER A 200 -22.95 13.49 -0.83
CA SER A 200 -23.28 12.81 0.43
C SER A 200 -22.31 13.25 1.53
N LEU A 201 -22.84 13.68 2.67
CA LEU A 201 -22.03 14.06 3.83
C LEU A 201 -21.21 12.88 4.38
N GLU A 202 -21.68 11.65 4.22
CA GLU A 202 -20.96 10.43 4.65
C GLU A 202 -19.59 10.31 4.00
N ASP A 203 -19.44 10.82 2.77
CA ASP A 203 -18.18 10.79 2.03
C ASP A 203 -17.17 11.84 2.51
N PHE A 204 -17.61 12.78 3.35
CA PHE A 204 -16.79 13.84 3.95
C PHE A 204 -16.50 13.60 5.43
N VAL A 205 -16.95 12.47 5.98
CA VAL A 205 -16.65 12.04 7.34
C VAL A 205 -15.20 11.59 7.47
N PHE A 206 -14.47 12.18 8.41
CA PHE A 206 -13.16 11.68 8.81
C PHE A 206 -13.30 10.70 9.96
N ARG A 207 -12.48 9.66 9.95
CA ARG A 207 -12.44 8.62 10.98
C ARG A 207 -11.00 8.55 11.49
N LYS A 208 -10.76 9.00 12.72
CA LYS A 208 -9.42 9.00 13.32
C LYS A 208 -9.44 8.32 14.68
N GLU A 209 -8.38 7.56 14.92
CA GLU A 209 -8.09 6.93 16.21
C GLU A 209 -7.75 8.00 17.25
N VAL A 210 -8.33 7.88 18.45
CA VAL A 210 -8.08 8.77 19.57
C VAL A 210 -7.48 7.99 20.73
N LYS A 211 -6.34 8.47 21.25
CA LYS A 211 -5.64 7.93 22.42
C LYS A 211 -5.62 8.96 23.55
N LEU A 212 -6.79 9.22 24.14
CA LEU A 212 -6.88 10.13 25.29
C LEU A 212 -5.91 9.68 26.40
N GLY A 213 -5.31 10.64 27.11
CA GLY A 213 -4.31 10.40 28.15
C GLY A 213 -2.86 10.21 27.67
N THR A 214 -2.63 9.98 26.37
CA THR A 214 -1.25 9.83 25.81
C THR A 214 -0.71 11.11 25.15
N TYR A 215 -1.57 12.12 24.95
CA TYR A 215 -1.17 13.36 24.30
C TYR A 215 -0.39 14.24 25.27
N ALA A 216 0.75 14.78 24.79
CA ALA A 216 1.60 15.64 25.59
C ALA A 216 0.87 16.93 26.03
N VAL A 217 1.02 17.26 27.30
CA VAL A 217 0.43 18.48 27.91
C VAL A 217 1.02 19.72 27.23
N GLY A 218 0.17 20.69 26.88
CA GLY A 218 0.57 21.95 26.25
C GLY A 218 0.78 21.91 24.73
N LYS A 219 0.58 20.75 24.07
CA LYS A 219 0.59 20.66 22.60
C LYS A 219 -0.81 20.69 22.02
N VAL A 220 -0.92 21.15 20.77
CA VAL A 220 -2.16 21.11 20.00
C VAL A 220 -2.61 19.66 19.85
N ILE A 221 -3.75 19.34 20.44
CA ILE A 221 -4.34 18.00 20.35
C ILE A 221 -5.03 17.81 18.98
N PRO A 222 -5.08 16.57 18.45
CA PRO A 222 -5.74 16.30 17.18
C PRO A 222 -7.22 16.73 17.20
N PRO A 223 -7.80 17.14 16.04
CA PRO A 223 -9.22 17.51 15.96
C PRO A 223 -10.18 16.43 16.48
N ALA A 224 -9.85 15.15 16.29
CA ALA A 224 -10.62 14.03 16.80
C ALA A 224 -10.62 13.98 18.34
N ALA A 225 -9.48 14.28 18.97
CA ALA A 225 -9.37 14.37 20.41
C ALA A 225 -10.16 15.56 20.97
N LEU A 226 -10.15 16.71 20.28
CA LEU A 226 -10.95 17.90 20.65
C LEU A 226 -12.45 17.61 20.64
N VAL A 227 -12.94 16.98 19.57
CA VAL A 227 -14.35 16.60 19.50
C VAL A 227 -14.69 15.59 20.59
N SER A 228 -13.81 14.61 20.83
CA SER A 228 -13.98 13.67 21.93
C SER A 228 -14.09 14.35 23.29
N THR A 229 -13.23 15.33 23.57
CA THR A 229 -13.26 16.05 24.84
C THR A 229 -14.55 16.85 24.95
N LYS A 230 -15.00 17.51 23.89
CA LYS A 230 -16.30 18.21 23.89
C LYS A 230 -17.47 17.26 24.15
N MET A 231 -17.48 16.08 23.53
CA MET A 231 -18.52 15.06 23.77
C MET A 231 -18.51 14.58 25.22
N LEU A 232 -17.32 14.38 25.81
CA LEU A 232 -17.15 14.06 27.23
C LEU A 232 -17.70 15.12 28.18
N HIS A 233 -17.55 16.40 27.85
CA HIS A 233 -18.12 17.49 28.66
C HIS A 233 -19.65 17.53 28.59
N GLN A 234 -20.24 17.08 27.47
CA GLN A 234 -21.69 17.01 27.28
C GLN A 234 -22.29 15.77 27.94
N ASP A 235 -21.61 14.63 27.80
CA ASP A 235 -21.98 13.36 28.40
C ASP A 235 -20.72 12.64 28.92
N PRO A 236 -20.54 12.56 30.26
CA PRO A 236 -19.42 11.84 30.86
C PRO A 236 -19.34 10.36 30.48
N ARG A 237 -20.43 9.74 30.00
CA ARG A 237 -20.44 8.35 29.52
C ARG A 237 -20.02 8.20 28.07
N ALA A 238 -19.85 9.29 27.33
CA ALA A 238 -19.37 9.29 25.95
C ALA A 238 -17.83 9.19 25.84
N GLU A 239 -17.16 8.66 26.87
CA GLU A 239 -15.71 8.47 26.86
C GLU A 239 -15.30 7.49 25.75
N PRO A 240 -14.37 7.88 24.86
CA PRO A 240 -13.82 6.93 23.91
C PRO A 240 -13.04 5.84 24.64
N THR A 241 -13.28 4.59 24.30
CA THR A 241 -12.37 3.52 24.69
C THR A 241 -10.99 3.75 24.06
N PHE A 242 -9.93 3.22 24.70
CA PHE A 242 -8.58 3.34 24.18
C PHE A 242 -8.52 2.84 22.73
N VAL A 243 -8.06 3.66 21.78
CA VAL A 243 -8.03 3.35 20.34
C VAL A 243 -9.43 3.37 19.67
N MET A 244 -10.36 4.21 20.17
CA MET A 244 -11.65 4.42 19.52
C MET A 244 -11.53 5.30 18.27
N ILE A 245 -12.28 4.94 17.22
CA ILE A 245 -12.39 5.72 15.99
C ILE A 245 -13.53 6.74 16.17
N ILE A 246 -13.20 8.03 16.11
CA ILE A 246 -14.18 9.11 16.18
C ILE A 246 -14.47 9.66 14.79
N THR A 247 -15.76 9.81 14.52
CA THR A 247 -16.32 10.42 13.32
C THR A 247 -16.33 11.93 13.48
N LEU A 248 -15.58 12.62 12.63
CA LEU A 248 -15.58 14.07 12.54
C LEU A 248 -16.40 14.52 11.34
N PHE A 249 -17.38 15.38 11.60
CA PHE A 249 -18.03 16.19 10.56
C PHE A 249 -17.30 17.53 10.48
N ASN A 250 -16.72 17.80 9.30
CA ASN A 250 -16.26 19.15 9.01
C ASN A 250 -17.50 19.95 8.60
N TYR A 251 -18.04 20.76 9.53
CA TYR A 251 -19.01 21.80 9.17
C TYR A 251 -18.27 22.89 8.39
N ILE A 252 -18.03 22.64 7.10
CA ILE A 252 -17.71 23.69 6.15
C ILE A 252 -19.07 24.24 5.71
N ASN A 253 -19.39 25.45 6.19
CA ASN A 253 -20.62 26.23 5.99
C ASN A 253 -21.71 26.07 7.07
N MET A 254 -21.51 26.77 8.19
CA MET A 254 -22.61 27.38 8.95
C MET A 254 -22.20 28.74 9.54
N PHE A 255 -21.47 29.53 8.75
CA PHE A 255 -21.39 30.98 8.95
C PHE A 255 -21.92 31.63 7.66
N PRO A 256 -23.07 32.31 7.70
CA PRO A 256 -23.47 33.17 6.60
C PRO A 256 -22.50 34.36 6.55
N MET A 257 -22.13 34.79 5.34
CA MET A 257 -21.83 36.21 5.12
C MET A 257 -23.11 37.02 5.33
#